data_AF-A0A9N9FX71-F1
#
_entry.id   AF-A0A9N9FX71-F1
#
_cell.length_a   1.000
_cell.length_b   1.000
_cell.length_c   1.000
_cell.angle_alpha   90.00
_cell.angle_beta   90.00
_cell.angle_gamma   90.00
#
_symmetry.space_group_name_H-M   'P 1'
#
loop_
_entity.id
_entity.type
_entity.pdbx_description
1 polymer ?
#
loop_
_entity_poly.entity_id
_entity_poly.type
_entity_poly.pdbx_seq_one_letter_code
_entity_poly.pdbx_strand_id
1 'polypeptide(L)'
;MSGQTASGKNPEAVYPDGRYAYSVEYDLTTGNSRILSLKTNTFCSAGSFFEDGTLVESGGDDDDKALIWDYIKQEIVRTLPDIPGGPRTFPATGTIFLSPLHYKDNYAAEIIACGGSAERKADAKSNKDCARLNLAKPDSDWTLEPFGDCDTGRLMGDYIYMPDGKVLIVNGAGRGFAASLPQKIPLLYDPKAPLGSRFTRMAETKIIRVYHSSATLIPDGTVFVAGSNPNLEHCDIDTCEYPT
;
A
#
# COMPACT_ATOMS: atom_id res chain seq x y z
N MET A 1 22.22 0.21 12.47
CA MET A 1 21.81 1.56 12.04
C MET A 1 22.58 1.94 10.79
N SER A 2 22.10 1.56 9.62
CA SER A 2 22.60 2.09 8.34
C SER A 2 21.39 2.64 7.59
N GLY A 3 21.19 3.95 7.73
CA GLY A 3 20.12 4.66 7.03
C GLY A 3 20.39 4.66 5.54
N GLN A 4 19.43 4.16 4.76
CA GLN A 4 19.27 4.59 3.37
C GLN A 4 18.38 5.83 3.39
N THR A 5 18.99 7.00 3.59
CA THR A 5 18.36 8.28 3.27
C THR A 5 18.36 8.44 1.76
N ALA A 6 17.36 7.86 1.09
CA ALA A 6 16.92 8.37 -0.21
C ALA A 6 16.00 9.57 0.01
N SER A 7 16.47 10.56 0.79
CA SER A 7 15.79 11.86 0.82
C SER A 7 16.33 12.69 -0.32
N GLY A 8 15.50 12.95 -1.33
CA GLY A 8 15.76 14.06 -2.22
C GLY A 8 16.09 15.29 -1.39
N LYS A 9 17.17 16.00 -1.72
CA LYS A 9 17.42 17.31 -1.10
C LYS A 9 16.25 18.20 -1.52
N ASN A 10 15.45 18.66 -0.58
CA ASN A 10 14.50 19.73 -0.83
C ASN A 10 15.17 21.05 -0.40
N PRO A 11 15.93 21.72 -1.28
CA PRO A 11 16.70 22.91 -0.91
C PRO A 11 15.81 24.08 -0.46
N GLU A 12 14.51 24.02 -0.77
CA GLU A 12 13.53 25.05 -0.44
C GLU A 12 12.89 24.84 0.94
N ALA A 13 13.11 23.68 1.58
CA ALA A 13 12.53 23.34 2.87
C ALA A 13 13.57 22.68 3.79
N VAL A 14 13.98 23.41 4.82
CA VAL A 14 15.03 22.99 5.77
C VAL A 14 14.50 23.14 7.20
N TYR A 15 14.61 22.08 8.00
CA TYR A 15 14.28 22.11 9.43
C TYR A 15 15.16 23.13 10.17
N PRO A 16 14.76 23.62 11.37
CA PRO A 16 15.56 24.56 12.15
C PRO A 16 16.98 24.07 12.50
N ASP A 17 17.21 22.75 12.47
CA ASP A 17 18.51 22.11 12.73
C ASP A 17 19.39 21.95 11.48
N GLY A 18 18.97 22.46 10.32
CA GLY A 18 19.74 22.43 9.07
C GLY A 18 19.55 21.18 8.21
N ARG A 19 18.72 20.21 8.63
CA ARG A 19 18.39 19.04 7.80
C ARG A 19 17.33 19.38 6.75
N TYR A 20 17.41 18.77 5.56
CA TYR A 20 16.36 18.89 4.55
C TYR A 20 15.05 18.28 5.05
N ALA A 21 13.94 18.96 4.77
CA ALA A 21 12.61 18.44 5.07
C ALA A 21 12.32 17.20 4.22
N TYR A 22 11.78 16.17 4.85
CA TYR A 22 11.35 14.94 4.18
C TYR A 22 9.90 15.02 3.68
N SER A 23 9.14 16.01 4.15
CA SER A 23 7.75 16.25 3.75
C SER A 23 7.41 17.73 3.84
N VAL A 24 6.57 18.16 2.91
CA VAL A 24 6.06 19.52 2.80
C VAL A 24 4.60 19.48 2.37
N GLU A 25 3.81 20.45 2.84
CA GLU A 25 2.54 20.80 2.24
C GLU A 25 2.79 21.88 1.17
N TYR A 26 2.24 21.70 -0.02
CA TYR A 26 2.35 22.65 -1.13
C TYR A 26 0.99 23.27 -1.43
N ASP A 27 0.91 24.61 -1.37
CA ASP A 27 -0.30 25.37 -1.67
C ASP A 27 -0.36 25.71 -3.16
N LEU A 28 -1.34 25.12 -3.87
CA LEU A 28 -1.55 25.34 -5.31
C LEU A 28 -1.97 26.78 -5.67
N THR A 29 -2.47 27.56 -4.72
CA THR A 29 -2.95 28.94 -4.94
C THR A 29 -1.80 29.94 -4.83
N THR A 30 -0.96 29.77 -3.81
CA THR A 30 0.13 30.71 -3.54
C THR A 30 1.48 30.24 -4.07
N GLY A 31 1.62 28.96 -4.39
CA GLY A 31 2.88 28.32 -4.77
C GLY A 31 3.86 28.14 -3.60
N ASN A 32 3.43 28.46 -2.37
CA ASN A 32 4.27 28.34 -1.19
C ASN A 32 4.25 26.91 -0.65
N SER A 33 5.32 26.55 0.07
CA SER A 33 5.36 25.30 0.84
C SER A 33 5.59 25.56 2.33
N ARG A 34 5.09 24.65 3.17
CA ARG A 34 5.45 24.60 4.59
C ARG A 34 5.92 23.21 5.00
N ILE A 35 6.85 23.17 5.94
CA ILE A 35 7.45 21.93 6.43
C ILE A 35 6.44 21.12 7.24
N LEU A 36 6.37 19.83 6.96
CA LEU A 36 5.63 18.84 7.72
C LEU A 36 6.60 17.92 8.47
N SER A 37 6.60 18.03 9.80
CA SER A 37 7.47 17.22 10.66
C SER A 37 6.83 15.86 10.95
N LEU A 38 6.89 14.97 9.96
CA LEU A 38 6.42 13.58 10.09
C LEU A 38 7.09 12.88 11.27
N LYS A 39 6.36 11.94 11.88
CA LYS A 39 6.76 11.27 13.13
C LYS A 39 7.24 9.83 12.94
N THR A 40 7.16 9.33 11.71
CA THR A 40 7.50 7.96 11.31
C THR A 40 8.35 7.96 10.04
N ASN A 41 8.90 6.81 9.68
CA ASN A 41 9.71 6.67 8.48
C ASN A 41 8.81 6.52 7.25
N THR A 42 8.63 7.57 6.47
CA THR A 42 7.72 7.53 5.30
C THR A 42 8.30 6.89 4.04
N PHE A 43 9.54 6.43 4.04
CA PHE A 43 10.14 5.87 2.82
C PHE A 43 9.35 4.65 2.34
N CYS A 44 8.67 4.80 1.19
CA CYS A 44 7.73 3.81 0.66
C CYS A 44 6.66 3.36 1.67
N SER A 45 6.22 4.26 2.55
CA SER A 45 5.06 4.09 3.43
C SER A 45 3.74 4.18 2.67
N ALA A 46 2.63 3.92 3.36
CA ALA A 46 1.26 4.09 2.86
C ALA A 46 0.46 5.01 3.79
N GLY A 47 -0.44 5.81 3.23
CA GLY A 47 -1.30 6.69 4.02
C GLY A 47 -2.55 7.17 3.28
N SER A 48 -3.51 7.68 4.05
CA SER A 48 -4.78 8.22 3.54
C SER A 48 -5.42 9.19 4.53
N PHE A 49 -6.30 10.06 4.05
CA PHE A 49 -7.01 11.03 4.89
C PHE A 49 -8.34 10.48 5.39
N PHE A 50 -8.70 10.84 6.62
CA PHE A 50 -10.03 10.66 7.18
C PHE A 50 -10.95 11.84 6.89
N GLU A 51 -12.24 11.69 7.16
CA GLU A 51 -13.23 12.75 6.98
C GLU A 51 -12.99 13.97 7.90
N ASP A 52 -12.30 13.78 9.02
CA ASP A 52 -11.93 14.86 9.96
C ASP A 52 -10.64 15.60 9.57
N GLY A 53 -10.01 15.21 8.45
CA GLY A 53 -8.77 15.80 7.94
C GLY A 53 -7.49 15.25 8.56
N THR A 54 -7.57 14.31 9.50
CA THR A 54 -6.37 13.61 10.01
C THR A 54 -5.86 12.58 8.99
N LEU A 55 -4.57 12.26 9.08
CA LEU A 55 -3.87 11.34 8.17
C LEU A 55 -3.57 10.03 8.89
N VAL A 56 -3.97 8.88 8.35
CA VAL A 56 -3.34 7.61 8.69
C VAL A 56 -2.03 7.49 7.93
N GLU A 57 -0.97 7.15 8.65
CA GLU A 57 0.33 6.80 8.11
C GLU A 57 0.71 5.40 8.61
N SER A 58 1.22 4.57 7.72
CA SER A 58 1.51 3.16 8.02
C SER A 58 2.71 2.65 7.23
N GLY A 59 3.51 1.82 7.89
CA GLY A 59 4.71 1.23 7.32
C GLY A 59 5.79 2.28 7.00
N GLY A 60 6.65 1.92 6.06
CA GLY A 60 7.92 2.59 5.78
C GLY A 60 8.97 1.58 5.33
N ASP A 61 10.25 1.94 5.52
CA ASP A 61 11.40 1.04 5.36
C ASP A 61 11.52 0.09 6.55
N ASP A 62 11.16 -1.18 6.34
CA ASP A 62 11.18 -2.24 7.36
C ASP A 62 10.36 -1.88 8.62
N ASP A 63 9.30 -1.09 8.45
CA ASP A 63 8.43 -0.62 9.54
C ASP A 63 7.06 -1.33 9.52
N ASP A 64 6.60 -1.77 10.69
CA ASP A 64 5.28 -2.35 10.94
C ASP A 64 4.37 -1.43 11.78
N LYS A 65 4.80 -0.20 12.06
CA LYS A 65 4.00 0.78 12.79
C LYS A 65 2.90 1.38 11.91
N ALA A 66 1.84 1.82 12.58
CA ALA A 66 0.84 2.71 12.00
C ALA A 66 0.40 3.74 13.05
N LEU A 67 0.02 4.93 12.60
CA LEU A 67 -0.46 6.01 13.45
C LEU A 67 -1.48 6.89 12.71
N ILE A 68 -2.22 7.67 13.50
CA ILE A 68 -3.08 8.77 13.03
C ILE A 68 -2.40 10.08 13.44
N TRP A 69 -2.23 10.97 12.48
CA TRP A 69 -1.50 12.23 12.60
C TRP A 69 -2.37 13.42 12.19
N ASP A 70 -2.40 14.45 13.03
CA ASP A 70 -2.96 15.75 12.67
C ASP A 70 -1.84 16.57 12.04
N TYR A 71 -1.85 16.66 10.70
CA TYR A 71 -0.81 17.34 9.94
C TYR A 71 -0.85 18.86 10.07
N ILE A 72 -2.01 19.42 10.47
CA ILE A 72 -2.16 20.86 10.70
C ILE A 72 -1.48 21.24 12.00
N LYS A 73 -1.75 20.49 13.08
CA LYS A 73 -1.14 20.69 14.40
C LYS A 73 0.27 20.08 14.52
N GLN A 74 0.65 19.20 13.60
CA GLN A 74 1.88 18.39 13.63
C GLN A 74 1.98 17.46 14.85
N GLU A 75 0.85 16.88 15.27
CA GLU A 75 0.73 16.06 16.49
C GLU A 75 0.23 14.64 16.18
N ILE A 76 0.73 13.65 16.93
CA ILE A 76 0.21 12.28 16.86
C ILE A 76 -1.13 12.26 17.61
N VAL A 77 -2.20 11.92 16.90
CA VAL A 77 -3.54 11.76 17.47
C VAL A 77 -3.65 10.40 18.15
N ARG A 78 -3.15 9.34 17.51
CA ARG A 78 -3.24 7.97 18.00
C ARG A 78 -2.12 7.11 17.42
N THR A 79 -1.43 6.37 18.26
CA THR A 79 -0.58 5.24 17.81
C THR A 79 -1.44 4.00 17.69
N LEU A 80 -1.31 3.26 16.60
CA LEU A 80 -2.05 2.02 16.35
C LEU A 80 -1.19 0.80 16.73
N PRO A 81 -1.80 -0.37 17.03
CA PRO A 81 -1.04 -1.59 17.24
C PRO A 81 -0.20 -1.95 16.02
N ASP A 82 0.95 -2.59 16.25
CA ASP A 82 1.85 -3.04 15.19
C ASP A 82 1.12 -3.94 14.19
N ILE A 83 1.39 -3.73 12.90
CA ILE A 83 0.78 -4.50 11.83
C ILE A 83 1.29 -5.95 11.94
N PRO A 84 0.40 -6.94 12.09
CA PRO A 84 0.83 -8.33 12.25
C PRO A 84 1.51 -8.83 10.97
N GLY A 85 2.39 -9.81 11.12
CA GLY A 85 3.14 -10.39 9.98
C GLY A 85 4.33 -9.57 9.50
N GLY A 86 4.76 -8.57 10.29
CA GLY A 86 5.93 -7.74 10.02
C GLY A 86 5.66 -6.62 9.03
N PRO A 87 6.73 -5.93 8.56
CA PRO A 87 6.60 -4.84 7.60
C PRO A 87 5.81 -5.28 6.37
N ARG A 88 4.80 -4.50 5.99
CA ARG A 88 3.95 -4.80 4.83
C ARG A 88 4.33 -3.97 3.62
N THR A 89 4.86 -2.77 3.79
CA THR A 89 5.21 -1.85 2.71
C THR A 89 6.61 -2.15 2.17
N PHE A 90 7.52 -1.20 2.01
CA PHE A 90 8.88 -1.54 1.56
C PHE A 90 9.70 -2.28 2.63
N PRO A 91 10.55 -3.24 2.24
CA PRO A 91 10.71 -3.90 0.92
C PRO A 91 9.78 -5.12 0.75
N ALA A 92 8.88 -5.33 1.70
CA ALA A 92 7.91 -6.43 1.74
C ALA A 92 6.90 -6.41 0.57
N THR A 93 6.64 -5.23 -0.02
CA THR A 93 5.77 -4.96 -1.19
C THR A 93 4.33 -5.47 -1.07
N GLY A 94 3.77 -5.54 0.12
CA GLY A 94 2.32 -5.65 0.35
C GLY A 94 1.62 -4.32 0.15
N THR A 95 0.30 -4.31 0.35
CA THR A 95 -0.50 -3.10 0.18
C THR A 95 -1.31 -2.84 1.43
N ILE A 96 -1.21 -1.61 1.92
CA ILE A 96 -2.06 -1.08 2.98
C ILE A 96 -3.01 -0.08 2.34
N PHE A 97 -4.30 -0.25 2.55
CA PHE A 97 -5.34 0.61 1.99
C PHE A 97 -6.46 0.85 3.00
N LEU A 98 -7.22 1.92 2.77
CA LEU A 98 -8.40 2.24 3.56
C LEU A 98 -9.61 1.50 3.00
N SER A 99 -10.51 1.03 3.85
CA SER A 99 -11.80 0.56 3.34
C SER A 99 -12.50 1.68 2.54
N PRO A 100 -13.19 1.35 1.44
CA PRO A 100 -14.07 2.29 0.75
C PRO A 100 -15.06 2.94 1.73
N LEU A 101 -14.94 4.26 1.89
CA LEU A 101 -15.78 5.01 2.82
C LEU A 101 -17.19 5.17 2.26
N HIS A 102 -18.19 5.04 3.13
CA HIS A 102 -19.58 5.09 2.72
C HIS A 102 -20.45 5.86 3.71
N TYR A 103 -21.28 6.78 3.22
CA TYR A 103 -22.07 7.70 4.06
C TYR A 103 -23.05 6.99 4.99
N LYS A 104 -23.62 5.84 4.58
CA LYS A 104 -24.55 5.07 5.44
C LYS A 104 -23.87 4.46 6.66
N ASP A 105 -22.56 4.28 6.58
CA ASP A 105 -21.74 3.71 7.65
C ASP A 105 -21.02 4.83 8.43
N ASN A 106 -21.51 6.08 8.30
CA ASN A 106 -20.91 7.28 8.87
C ASN A 106 -19.40 7.42 8.55
N TYR A 107 -19.01 7.02 7.34
CA TYR A 107 -17.61 7.03 6.89
C TYR A 107 -16.67 6.22 7.80
N ALA A 108 -17.19 5.23 8.55
CA ALA A 108 -16.38 4.39 9.41
C ALA A 108 -15.27 3.69 8.61
N ALA A 109 -14.03 4.08 8.90
CA ALA A 109 -12.86 3.64 8.17
C ALA A 109 -12.20 2.42 8.83
N GLU A 110 -11.63 1.55 8.00
CA GLU A 110 -10.79 0.44 8.43
C GLU A 110 -9.49 0.44 7.65
N ILE A 111 -8.38 0.19 8.33
CA ILE A 111 -7.09 -0.06 7.66
C ILE A 111 -7.04 -1.53 7.31
N ILE A 112 -6.62 -1.82 6.08
CA ILE A 112 -6.51 -3.17 5.57
C ILE A 112 -5.10 -3.35 5.00
N ALA A 113 -4.32 -4.25 5.58
CA ALA A 113 -2.96 -4.55 5.18
C ALA A 113 -2.89 -5.98 4.63
N CYS A 114 -2.67 -6.13 3.33
CA CYS A 114 -2.72 -7.41 2.65
C CYS A 114 -1.38 -7.80 2.04
N GLY A 115 -1.00 -9.06 2.23
CA GLY A 115 0.13 -9.67 1.54
C GLY A 115 1.48 -9.04 1.93
N GLY A 116 2.36 -8.88 0.96
CA GLY A 116 3.76 -8.50 1.21
C GLY A 116 4.58 -9.66 1.76
N SER A 117 5.76 -9.41 2.34
CA SER A 117 6.61 -10.43 2.96
C SER A 117 7.35 -9.91 4.19
N ALA A 118 7.33 -10.68 5.29
CA ALA A 118 8.04 -10.32 6.53
C ALA A 118 9.59 -10.25 6.40
N GLU A 119 10.16 -10.76 5.31
CA GLU A 119 11.61 -10.88 5.12
C GLU A 119 12.11 -10.09 3.90
N ARG A 120 13.23 -9.37 4.05
CA ARG A 120 13.94 -8.68 2.96
C ARG A 120 14.84 -9.65 2.18
N LYS A 121 14.24 -10.60 1.46
CA LYS A 121 14.96 -11.59 0.63
C LYS A 121 14.38 -11.69 -0.77
N ALA A 122 15.26 -11.96 -1.75
CA ALA A 122 14.88 -12.13 -3.16
C ALA A 122 13.89 -13.29 -3.35
N ASP A 123 13.84 -14.20 -2.38
CA ASP A 123 13.02 -15.40 -2.38
C ASP A 123 12.09 -15.47 -1.15
N ALA A 124 11.82 -14.34 -0.48
CA ALA A 124 10.90 -14.31 0.66
C ALA A 124 9.49 -14.74 0.24
N LYS A 125 8.84 -15.61 1.01
CA LYS A 125 7.45 -16.00 0.71
C LYS A 125 6.52 -14.84 1.05
N SER A 126 5.51 -14.62 0.21
CA SER A 126 4.49 -13.64 0.54
C SER A 126 3.58 -14.13 1.67
N ASN A 127 3.21 -13.23 2.57
CA ASN A 127 2.21 -13.42 3.61
C ASN A 127 0.86 -13.76 2.96
N LYS A 128 0.18 -14.75 3.52
CA LYS A 128 -1.07 -15.31 2.97
C LYS A 128 -2.32 -14.72 3.62
N ASP A 129 -2.17 -13.57 4.25
CA ASP A 129 -3.19 -12.96 5.08
C ASP A 129 -3.37 -11.48 4.73
N CYS A 130 -4.53 -10.99 5.12
CA CYS A 130 -4.86 -9.60 5.27
C CYS A 130 -5.13 -9.33 6.75
N ALA A 131 -4.66 -8.21 7.26
CA ALA A 131 -4.95 -7.71 8.59
C ALA A 131 -5.89 -6.51 8.48
N ARG A 132 -6.95 -6.49 9.30
CA ARG A 132 -7.93 -5.40 9.35
C ARG A 132 -7.97 -4.76 10.73
N LEU A 133 -7.96 -3.43 10.77
CA LEU A 133 -8.11 -2.66 12.00
C LEU A 133 -9.28 -1.69 11.87
N ASN A 134 -10.22 -1.76 12.81
CA ASN A 134 -11.40 -0.91 12.80
C ASN A 134 -11.14 0.42 13.54
N LEU A 135 -10.96 1.50 12.80
CA LEU A 135 -10.50 2.74 13.41
C LEU A 135 -11.58 3.48 14.21
N ALA A 136 -12.85 3.24 13.91
CA ALA A 136 -13.97 3.77 14.67
C ALA A 136 -14.03 3.24 16.12
N LYS A 137 -13.25 2.19 16.44
CA LYS A 137 -13.13 1.62 17.78
C LYS A 137 -11.73 1.94 18.34
N PRO A 138 -11.61 2.85 19.33
CA PRO A 138 -10.32 3.27 19.89
C PRO A 138 -9.45 2.12 20.45
N ASP A 139 -10.09 1.04 20.90
CA ASP A 139 -9.40 -0.11 21.50
C ASP A 139 -9.43 -1.36 20.61
N SER A 140 -9.71 -1.21 19.30
CA SER A 140 -9.67 -2.35 18.39
C SER A 140 -8.26 -2.87 18.19
N ASP A 141 -8.14 -4.16 17.97
CA ASP A 141 -6.92 -4.82 17.52
C ASP A 141 -7.12 -5.43 16.12
N TRP A 142 -6.03 -5.89 15.51
CA TRP A 142 -6.02 -6.48 14.18
C TRP A 142 -6.82 -7.77 14.12
N THR A 143 -7.71 -7.86 13.14
CA THR A 143 -8.38 -9.10 12.74
C THR A 143 -7.71 -9.65 11.49
N LEU A 144 -7.17 -10.86 11.56
CA LEU A 144 -6.57 -11.54 10.43
C LEU A 144 -7.63 -12.27 9.59
N GLU A 145 -7.43 -12.29 8.29
CA GLU A 145 -8.18 -13.12 7.36
C GLU A 145 -7.28 -13.68 6.25
N PRO A 146 -7.61 -14.84 5.66
CA PRO A 146 -6.88 -15.34 4.50
C PRO A 146 -6.94 -14.35 3.34
N PHE A 147 -5.83 -14.16 2.64
CA PHE A 147 -5.77 -13.32 1.44
C PHE A 147 -6.30 -14.07 0.22
N GLY A 148 -7.63 -14.27 0.22
CA GLY A 148 -8.32 -15.16 -0.71
C GLY A 148 -7.90 -16.62 -0.56
N ASP A 149 -8.26 -17.44 -1.55
CA ASP A 149 -7.93 -18.88 -1.56
C ASP A 149 -6.54 -19.14 -2.17
N CYS A 150 -5.63 -18.17 -2.09
CA CYS A 150 -4.36 -18.29 -2.79
C CYS A 150 -3.43 -19.26 -2.04
N ASP A 151 -2.99 -20.33 -2.71
CA ASP A 151 -1.95 -21.25 -2.21
C ASP A 151 -0.65 -20.50 -1.83
N THR A 152 -0.47 -19.30 -2.37
CA THR A 152 0.65 -18.38 -2.15
C THR A 152 0.11 -16.99 -1.83
N GLY A 153 0.79 -16.19 -1.01
CA GLY A 153 0.40 -14.79 -0.78
C GLY A 153 0.54 -13.95 -2.05
N ARG A 154 0.28 -12.64 -1.95
CA ARG A 154 0.56 -11.69 -3.03
C ARG A 154 1.38 -10.51 -2.53
N LEU A 155 2.41 -10.19 -3.28
CA LEU A 155 3.20 -8.97 -3.17
C LEU A 155 3.21 -8.24 -4.51
N MET A 156 3.49 -6.94 -4.50
CA MET A 156 3.43 -6.01 -5.63
C MET A 156 2.07 -6.00 -6.35
N GLY A 157 0.99 -6.18 -5.59
CA GLY A 157 -0.37 -6.09 -6.13
C GLY A 157 -0.82 -4.64 -6.29
N ASP A 158 -1.61 -4.38 -7.33
CA ASP A 158 -2.32 -3.11 -7.50
C ASP A 158 -3.76 -3.27 -7.00
N TYR A 159 -4.20 -2.34 -6.13
CA TYR A 159 -5.50 -2.38 -5.45
C TYR A 159 -6.33 -1.19 -5.91
N ILE A 160 -7.37 -1.46 -6.68
CA ILE A 160 -8.15 -0.45 -7.38
C ILE A 160 -9.54 -0.37 -6.77
N TYR A 161 -9.88 0.80 -6.22
CA TYR A 161 -11.24 1.05 -5.77
C TYR A 161 -12.20 1.02 -6.96
N MET A 162 -13.21 0.17 -6.87
CA MET A 162 -14.26 0.05 -7.88
C MET A 162 -15.46 0.94 -7.53
N PRO A 163 -16.24 1.41 -8.52
CA PRO A 163 -17.39 2.29 -8.28
C PRO A 163 -18.48 1.72 -7.37
N ASP A 164 -18.52 0.40 -7.21
CA ASP A 164 -19.50 -0.31 -6.37
C ASP A 164 -19.04 -0.51 -4.92
N GLY A 165 -17.92 0.10 -4.53
CA GLY A 165 -17.36 0.00 -3.17
C GLY A 165 -16.58 -1.29 -2.90
N LYS A 166 -16.26 -2.07 -3.93
CA LYS A 166 -15.30 -3.18 -3.84
C LYS A 166 -13.90 -2.73 -4.23
N VAL A 167 -12.92 -3.62 -4.03
CA VAL A 167 -11.54 -3.40 -4.44
C VAL A 167 -11.12 -4.51 -5.40
N LEU A 168 -10.71 -4.14 -6.61
CA LEU A 168 -10.10 -5.08 -7.54
C LEU A 168 -8.60 -5.16 -7.25
N ILE A 169 -8.10 -6.38 -7.08
CA ILE A 169 -6.70 -6.68 -6.81
C ILE A 169 -6.14 -7.40 -8.03
N VAL A 170 -5.18 -6.77 -8.70
CA VAL A 170 -4.50 -7.30 -9.91
C VAL A 170 -2.99 -7.35 -9.68
N ASN A 171 -2.28 -7.97 -10.63
CA ASN A 171 -0.82 -7.99 -10.70
C ASN A 171 -0.15 -8.67 -9.48
N GLY A 172 1.16 -8.67 -9.46
CA GLY A 172 1.96 -9.14 -8.34
C GLY A 172 2.40 -10.59 -8.43
N ALA A 173 3.13 -11.02 -7.41
CA ALA A 173 3.81 -12.30 -7.36
C ALA A 173 3.66 -12.94 -5.96
N GLY A 174 3.97 -14.22 -5.84
CA GLY A 174 3.91 -14.94 -4.56
C GLY A 174 5.21 -14.94 -3.77
N ARG A 175 6.33 -14.49 -4.35
CA ARG A 175 7.66 -14.62 -3.74
C ARG A 175 8.66 -13.54 -4.15
N GLY A 176 9.23 -12.89 -3.13
CA GLY A 176 10.37 -11.99 -3.12
C GLY A 176 10.26 -10.72 -3.96
N PHE A 177 11.22 -9.81 -3.77
CA PHE A 177 11.37 -8.63 -4.63
C PHE A 177 11.86 -8.98 -6.05
N ALA A 178 12.33 -10.21 -6.27
CA ALA A 178 12.66 -10.75 -7.60
C ALA A 178 11.43 -11.27 -8.36
N ALA A 179 10.21 -11.02 -7.86
CA ALA A 179 8.96 -11.22 -8.60
C ALA A 179 8.67 -12.65 -9.08
N SER A 180 9.01 -13.66 -8.27
CA SER A 180 8.78 -15.07 -8.62
C SER A 180 7.36 -15.56 -8.24
N LEU A 181 6.87 -16.56 -8.96
CA LEU A 181 5.50 -17.10 -8.85
C LEU A 181 4.42 -16.03 -9.17
N PRO A 182 4.28 -15.63 -10.45
CA PRO A 182 3.33 -14.58 -10.83
C PRO A 182 1.88 -14.93 -10.48
N GLN A 183 1.14 -13.95 -9.95
CA GLN A 183 -0.28 -14.09 -9.63
C GLN A 183 -1.14 -13.76 -10.85
N LYS A 184 -1.70 -14.78 -11.48
CA LYS A 184 -2.49 -14.64 -12.71
C LYS A 184 -3.98 -14.40 -12.49
N ILE A 185 -4.47 -14.59 -11.27
CA ILE A 185 -5.89 -14.56 -10.96
C ILE A 185 -6.16 -13.28 -10.19
N PRO A 186 -6.87 -12.30 -10.77
CA PRO A 186 -7.33 -11.14 -10.03
C PRO A 186 -8.31 -11.55 -8.94
N LEU A 187 -8.34 -10.79 -7.86
CA LEU A 187 -9.30 -10.97 -6.77
C LEU A 187 -10.19 -9.74 -6.69
N LEU A 188 -11.50 -9.95 -6.60
CA LEU A 188 -12.44 -8.92 -6.23
C LEU A 188 -12.70 -9.04 -4.72
N TYR A 189 -12.36 -7.99 -3.98
CA TYR A 189 -12.51 -7.92 -2.54
C TYR A 189 -13.72 -7.06 -2.16
N ASP A 190 -14.69 -7.68 -1.47
CA ASP A 190 -15.84 -7.01 -0.88
C ASP A 190 -15.60 -6.79 0.62
N PRO A 191 -15.29 -5.55 1.04
CA PRO A 191 -14.99 -5.24 2.44
C PRO A 191 -16.19 -5.45 3.38
N LYS A 192 -17.42 -5.45 2.84
CA LYS A 192 -18.68 -5.57 3.59
C LYS A 192 -19.15 -7.01 3.74
N ALA A 193 -18.63 -7.92 2.92
CA ALA A 193 -18.94 -9.35 3.07
C ALA A 193 -18.42 -9.88 4.43
N PRO A 194 -19.03 -10.96 4.97
CA PRO A 194 -18.55 -11.61 6.18
C PRO A 194 -17.09 -12.08 6.07
N LEU A 195 -16.39 -12.11 7.21
CA LEU A 195 -15.04 -12.66 7.34
C LEU A 195 -14.96 -14.04 6.67
N GLY A 196 -13.94 -14.25 5.83
CA GLY A 196 -13.73 -15.51 5.09
C GLY A 196 -14.53 -15.66 3.80
N SER A 197 -15.38 -14.68 3.43
CA SER A 197 -16.15 -14.68 2.17
C SER A 197 -15.93 -13.44 1.31
N ARG A 198 -14.91 -12.64 1.65
CA ARG A 198 -14.68 -11.32 1.04
C ARG A 198 -13.99 -11.35 -0.30
N PHE A 199 -13.30 -12.44 -0.63
CA PHE A 199 -12.53 -12.55 -1.86
C PHE A 199 -13.24 -13.43 -2.86
N THR A 200 -13.40 -12.90 -4.08
CA THR A 200 -13.92 -13.64 -5.23
C THR A 200 -12.84 -13.71 -6.30
N ARG A 201 -12.61 -14.90 -6.85
CA ARG A 201 -11.66 -15.10 -7.97
C ARG A 201 -12.29 -14.59 -9.27
N MET A 202 -11.50 -13.84 -10.02
CA MET A 202 -11.89 -13.34 -11.35
C MET A 202 -11.28 -14.21 -12.45
N ALA A 203 -11.58 -13.88 -13.71
CA ALA A 203 -10.97 -14.56 -14.86
C ALA A 203 -9.44 -14.38 -14.87
N GLU A 204 -8.72 -15.46 -15.17
CA GLU A 204 -7.25 -15.47 -15.22
C GLU A 204 -6.73 -14.58 -16.36
N THR A 205 -5.70 -13.76 -16.08
CA THR A 205 -4.97 -13.01 -17.10
C THR A 205 -3.93 -13.88 -17.81
N LYS A 206 -3.76 -13.64 -19.11
CA LYS A 206 -2.68 -14.25 -19.90
C LYS A 206 -1.38 -13.44 -19.88
N ILE A 207 -1.45 -12.21 -19.39
CA ILE A 207 -0.31 -11.27 -19.33
C ILE A 207 0.14 -11.17 -17.88
N ILE A 208 1.40 -11.51 -17.64
CA ILE A 208 2.03 -11.40 -16.33
C ILE A 208 2.38 -9.94 -16.05
N ARG A 209 2.05 -9.48 -14.84
CA ARG A 209 2.38 -8.14 -14.36
C ARG A 209 2.89 -8.24 -12.92
N VAL A 210 4.14 -7.85 -12.70
CA VAL A 210 4.85 -7.95 -11.42
C VAL A 210 5.60 -6.64 -11.14
N TYR A 211 6.82 -6.66 -10.57
CA TYR A 211 7.58 -5.46 -10.24
C TYR A 211 7.58 -4.42 -11.37
N HIS A 212 7.34 -3.15 -11.03
CA HIS A 212 7.09 -2.04 -11.98
C HIS A 212 5.80 -2.14 -12.82
N SER A 213 4.79 -2.93 -12.42
CA SER A 213 3.43 -2.80 -12.95
C SER A 213 2.68 -1.63 -12.31
N SER A 214 1.61 -1.20 -12.96
CA SER A 214 0.62 -0.30 -12.38
C SER A 214 -0.76 -0.60 -12.98
N ALA A 215 -1.81 -0.33 -12.20
CA ALA A 215 -3.18 -0.33 -12.67
C ALA A 215 -3.93 0.91 -12.20
N THR A 216 -4.94 1.33 -12.96
CA THR A 216 -5.84 2.43 -12.58
C THR A 216 -7.25 2.25 -13.15
N LEU A 217 -8.25 2.71 -12.41
CA LEU A 217 -9.63 2.79 -12.89
C LEU A 217 -9.74 3.90 -13.95
N ILE A 218 -10.40 3.60 -15.06
CA ILE A 218 -10.70 4.59 -16.11
C ILE A 218 -12.20 4.93 -16.15
N PRO A 219 -12.60 6.07 -16.76
CA PRO A 219 -13.96 6.62 -16.58
C PRO A 219 -15.12 5.72 -17.04
N ASP A 220 -14.88 4.74 -17.90
CA ASP A 220 -15.90 3.80 -18.35
C ASP A 220 -16.16 2.64 -17.36
N GLY A 221 -15.45 2.63 -16.22
CA GLY A 221 -15.58 1.62 -15.18
C GLY A 221 -14.67 0.41 -15.36
N THR A 222 -13.85 0.38 -16.43
CA THR A 222 -12.83 -0.66 -16.63
C THR A 222 -11.49 -0.25 -15.99
N VAL A 223 -10.56 -1.20 -15.91
CA VAL A 223 -9.24 -0.99 -15.28
C VAL A 223 -8.14 -1.12 -16.32
N PHE A 224 -7.36 -0.06 -16.49
CA PHE A 224 -6.19 -0.02 -17.35
C PHE A 224 -4.99 -0.60 -16.59
N VAL A 225 -4.26 -1.54 -17.21
CA VAL A 225 -3.13 -2.26 -16.59
C VAL A 225 -1.91 -2.23 -17.50
N ALA A 226 -0.76 -1.74 -16.99
CA ALA A 226 0.46 -1.54 -17.76
C ALA A 226 1.74 -1.83 -16.94
N GLY A 227 2.91 -1.74 -17.58
CA GLY A 227 4.23 -1.92 -16.96
C GLY A 227 4.60 -3.39 -16.71
N SER A 228 5.48 -3.63 -15.73
CA SER A 228 6.07 -4.93 -15.31
C SER A 228 7.44 -5.25 -15.89
N ASN A 229 8.53 -4.84 -15.22
CA ASN A 229 9.91 -5.16 -15.62
C ASN A 229 10.59 -6.07 -14.59
N PRO A 230 10.29 -7.38 -14.55
CA PRO A 230 10.95 -8.30 -13.64
C PRO A 230 12.38 -8.68 -14.05
N ASN A 231 12.85 -8.23 -15.21
CA ASN A 231 14.12 -8.68 -15.77
C ASN A 231 15.29 -8.00 -15.05
N LEU A 232 16.27 -8.80 -14.63
CA LEU A 232 17.49 -8.31 -13.97
C LEU A 232 18.38 -7.50 -14.93
N GLU A 233 18.27 -7.75 -16.24
CA GLU A 233 18.98 -7.02 -17.29
C GLU A 233 18.00 -6.20 -18.13
N HIS A 234 18.44 -5.02 -18.57
CA HIS A 234 17.69 -4.25 -19.54
C HIS A 234 17.59 -5.01 -20.87
N CYS A 235 16.36 -5.22 -21.32
CA CYS A 235 16.05 -5.85 -22.60
C CYS A 235 15.03 -5.01 -23.35
N ASP A 236 15.02 -5.15 -24.67
CA ASP A 236 14.06 -4.47 -25.54
C ASP A 236 12.67 -5.12 -25.41
N ILE A 237 11.61 -4.33 -25.63
CA ILE A 237 10.21 -4.75 -25.56
C ILE A 237 9.91 -5.93 -26.50
N ASP A 238 10.68 -6.05 -27.59
CA ASP A 238 10.52 -7.13 -28.56
C ASP A 238 11.30 -8.41 -28.21
N THR A 239 12.16 -8.38 -27.20
CA THR A 239 13.16 -9.44 -26.94
C THR A 239 12.97 -10.19 -25.63
N CYS A 240 12.10 -9.71 -24.75
CA CYS A 240 11.98 -10.23 -23.38
C CYS A 240 10.78 -11.15 -23.16
N GLU A 241 10.93 -12.12 -22.25
CA GLU A 241 9.85 -13.04 -21.83
C GLU A 241 8.72 -12.28 -21.12
N TYR A 242 9.08 -11.22 -20.39
CA TYR A 242 8.16 -10.27 -19.75
C TYR A 242 8.54 -8.85 -20.18
N PRO A 243 8.14 -8.43 -21.38
CA PRO A 243 8.53 -7.12 -21.91
C PRO A 243 7.73 -5.99 -21.24
N THR A 244 8.41 -4.88 -20.91
CA THR A 244 7.78 -3.60 -20.56
C THR A 244 7.80 -2.63 -21.71
#